data_AF-A0A2C6A9A3-F1
#
_entry.id   AF-A0A2C6A9A3-F1
#
_cell.length_a   1.000
_cell.length_b   1.000
_cell.length_c   1.000
_cell.angle_alpha   90.00
_cell.angle_beta   90.00
_cell.angle_gamma   90.00
#
_symmetry.space_group_name_H-M   'P 1'
#
loop_
_entity.id
_entity.type
_entity.pdbx_description
1 polymer ?
#
loop_
_entity_poly.entity_id
_entity_poly.type
_entity_poly.pdbx_seq_one_letter_code
_entity_poly.pdbx_strand_id
1 'polypeptide(L)'
;MSSGSTAARLDQIPVSLPDGLTQAQLRSFRPFHEWLSTLDRSLALQASDPSHPFHADPYGLRSVTVQSFDRFGGDRLGFVKLTASVANAAGESLPAAALLRGPSVGMLFMLVPDDAAPGSDERYVVLTVQPRIPAGSMAFAELPAGMVDDAGTFKGAAAKEIEEELGITIREDELTCLSELANPDPHPEGLPAAMFPSAGGCDEHVTLYSHERRIPRDQLREWSGRLTGLRSDGERITLKVVPMKHLWREGARDAKALGALALWEGLRREGRL
;
A
#
# COMPACT_ATOMS: atom_id res chain seq x y z
N MET A 1 -17.69 -19.07 22.24
CA MET A 1 -18.26 -19.88 21.13
C MET A 1 -19.24 -18.95 20.42
N SER A 2 -19.02 -18.41 19.24
CA SER A 2 -18.60 -19.03 17.98
C SER A 2 -17.69 -18.07 17.20
N SER A 3 -16.48 -18.51 16.89
CA SER A 3 -15.67 -17.97 15.79
C SER A 3 -16.35 -18.35 14.47
N GLY A 4 -17.43 -17.67 14.13
CA GLY A 4 -18.04 -17.79 12.81
C GLY A 4 -17.02 -17.27 11.81
N SER A 5 -16.52 -18.13 10.92
CA SER A 5 -15.58 -17.71 9.89
C SER A 5 -16.18 -16.52 9.14
N THR A 6 -15.36 -15.55 8.77
CA THR A 6 -15.76 -14.33 8.05
C THR A 6 -16.57 -14.62 6.78
N ALA A 7 -16.41 -15.82 6.19
CA ALA A 7 -17.22 -16.32 5.09
C ALA A 7 -18.72 -16.48 5.43
N ALA A 8 -19.08 -16.78 6.69
CA ALA A 8 -20.47 -17.00 7.10
C ALA A 8 -21.31 -15.71 7.24
N ARG A 9 -20.68 -14.53 7.45
CA ARG A 9 -21.41 -13.24 7.48
C ARG A 9 -21.63 -12.63 6.10
N LEU A 10 -20.78 -12.97 5.11
CA LEU A 10 -20.97 -12.57 3.71
C LEU A 10 -22.31 -13.05 3.13
N ASP A 11 -22.84 -14.16 3.64
CA ASP A 11 -24.13 -14.71 3.21
C ASP A 11 -25.32 -14.06 3.92
N GLN A 12 -25.08 -13.19 4.90
CA GLN A 12 -26.12 -12.58 5.73
C GLN A 12 -26.31 -11.08 5.47
N ILE A 13 -25.39 -10.43 4.77
CA ILE A 13 -25.44 -8.98 4.52
C ILE A 13 -25.89 -8.75 3.07
N PRO A 14 -26.98 -8.00 2.83
CA PRO A 14 -27.41 -7.62 1.49
C PRO A 14 -26.31 -6.90 0.71
N VAL A 15 -26.02 -7.38 -0.50
CA VAL A 15 -25.09 -6.76 -1.44
C VAL A 15 -25.82 -6.40 -2.73
N SER A 16 -25.88 -5.11 -3.04
CA SER A 16 -26.39 -4.59 -4.31
C SER A 16 -25.25 -4.42 -5.30
N LEU A 17 -25.42 -4.95 -6.52
CA LEU A 17 -24.41 -4.95 -7.59
C LEU A 17 -24.92 -4.19 -8.81
N PRO A 18 -24.06 -3.46 -9.53
CA PRO A 18 -24.39 -2.90 -10.83
C PRO A 18 -24.44 -3.99 -11.91
N ASP A 19 -25.08 -3.71 -13.03
CA ASP A 19 -25.10 -4.61 -14.19
C ASP A 19 -23.67 -4.98 -14.63
N GLY A 20 -23.48 -6.26 -14.99
CA GLY A 20 -22.18 -6.77 -15.46
C GLY A 20 -21.18 -7.16 -14.37
N LEU A 21 -21.56 -7.08 -13.09
CA LEU A 21 -20.78 -7.64 -11.96
C LEU A 21 -21.58 -8.75 -11.27
N THR A 22 -21.01 -9.95 -11.20
CA THR A 22 -21.64 -11.05 -10.44
C THR A 22 -21.13 -11.10 -9.00
N GLN A 23 -21.94 -11.68 -8.12
CA GLN A 23 -21.54 -11.88 -6.72
C GLN A 23 -20.31 -12.79 -6.60
N ALA A 24 -20.17 -13.78 -7.48
CA ALA A 24 -18.99 -14.65 -7.52
C ALA A 24 -17.72 -13.86 -7.87
N GLN A 25 -17.79 -12.97 -8.86
CA GLN A 25 -16.66 -12.11 -9.24
C GLN A 25 -16.26 -11.18 -8.09
N LEU A 26 -17.23 -10.49 -7.46
CA LEU A 26 -16.93 -9.62 -6.32
C LEU A 26 -16.33 -10.41 -5.14
N ARG A 27 -16.82 -11.62 -4.86
CA ARG A 27 -16.28 -12.47 -3.78
C ARG A 27 -14.89 -13.00 -4.07
N SER A 28 -14.53 -13.20 -5.34
CA SER A 28 -13.17 -13.54 -5.76
C SER A 28 -12.21 -12.35 -5.77
N PHE A 29 -12.73 -11.12 -5.68
CA PHE A 29 -11.90 -9.92 -5.65
C PHE A 29 -11.29 -9.74 -4.26
N ARG A 30 -10.01 -10.09 -4.14
CA ARG A 30 -9.25 -10.08 -2.87
C ARG A 30 -9.42 -8.78 -2.06
N PRO A 31 -9.33 -7.57 -2.64
CA PRO A 31 -9.53 -6.32 -1.88
C PRO A 31 -10.89 -6.23 -1.18
N PHE A 32 -11.97 -6.71 -1.82
CA PHE A 32 -13.29 -6.75 -1.19
C PHE A 32 -13.35 -7.73 -0.01
N HIS A 33 -12.75 -8.91 -0.18
CA HIS A 33 -12.66 -9.90 0.89
C HIS A 33 -11.87 -9.37 2.10
N GLU A 34 -10.70 -8.79 1.87
CA GLU A 34 -9.83 -8.27 2.93
C GLU A 34 -10.45 -7.07 3.65
N TRP A 35 -11.03 -6.13 2.92
CA TRP A 35 -11.75 -4.99 3.48
C TRP A 35 -12.87 -5.45 4.40
N LEU A 36 -13.73 -6.36 3.92
CA LEU A 36 -14.86 -6.84 4.69
C LEU A 36 -14.41 -7.66 5.92
N SER A 37 -13.39 -8.50 5.76
CA SER A 37 -12.88 -9.32 6.86
C SER A 37 -12.28 -8.48 7.97
N THR A 38 -11.52 -7.45 7.62
CA THR A 38 -10.93 -6.51 8.58
C THR A 38 -12.01 -5.69 9.27
N LEU A 39 -12.99 -5.17 8.51
CA LEU A 39 -14.12 -4.44 9.07
C LEU A 39 -14.93 -5.32 10.03
N ASP A 40 -15.21 -6.58 9.68
CA ASP A 40 -15.96 -7.49 10.55
C ASP A 40 -15.25 -7.74 11.88
N ARG A 41 -13.92 -7.89 11.84
CA ARG A 41 -13.09 -8.03 13.05
C ARG A 41 -13.17 -6.76 13.90
N SER A 42 -12.99 -5.60 13.30
CA SER A 42 -13.07 -4.30 13.99
C SER A 42 -14.45 -4.07 14.62
N LEU A 43 -15.54 -4.37 13.91
CA LEU A 43 -16.91 -4.31 14.45
C LEU A 43 -17.14 -5.30 15.60
N ALA A 44 -16.53 -6.49 15.56
CA ALA A 44 -16.65 -7.47 16.64
C ALA A 44 -15.96 -7.02 17.93
N LEU A 45 -14.87 -6.24 17.84
CA LEU A 45 -14.15 -5.73 19.01
C LEU A 45 -15.02 -4.83 19.88
N GLN A 46 -15.97 -4.11 19.29
CA GLN A 46 -16.92 -3.26 20.01
C GLN A 46 -17.69 -4.05 21.08
N ALA A 47 -18.05 -5.30 20.79
CA ALA A 47 -18.76 -6.16 21.73
C ALA A 47 -17.83 -6.83 22.75
N SER A 48 -16.60 -7.17 22.36
CA SER A 48 -15.68 -7.95 23.19
C SER A 48 -14.77 -7.13 24.10
N ASP A 49 -14.52 -5.85 23.78
CA ASP A 49 -13.67 -4.95 24.55
C ASP A 49 -14.51 -3.86 25.23
N PRO A 50 -14.69 -3.92 26.57
CA PRO A 50 -15.44 -2.91 27.32
C PRO A 50 -14.87 -1.49 27.24
N SER A 51 -13.60 -1.34 26.84
CA SER A 51 -12.94 -0.04 26.66
C SER A 51 -13.11 0.53 25.25
N HIS A 52 -13.69 -0.25 24.32
CA HIS A 52 -13.90 0.20 22.96
C HIS A 52 -14.82 1.44 22.93
N PRO A 53 -14.50 2.50 22.15
CA PRO A 53 -15.28 3.75 22.14
C PRO A 53 -16.78 3.56 21.85
N PHE A 54 -17.12 2.53 21.09
CA PHE A 54 -18.49 2.18 20.70
C PHE A 54 -19.08 0.98 21.46
N HIS A 55 -18.50 0.56 22.59
CA HIS A 55 -18.99 -0.61 23.34
C HIS A 55 -20.44 -0.46 23.81
N ALA A 56 -20.83 0.74 24.25
CA ALA A 56 -22.16 1.00 24.79
C ALA A 56 -23.28 0.90 23.74
N ASP A 57 -23.01 1.27 22.49
CA ASP A 57 -23.94 1.14 21.37
C ASP A 57 -23.18 0.77 20.08
N PRO A 58 -22.94 -0.54 19.85
CA PRO A 58 -22.06 -1.01 18.78
C PRO A 58 -22.67 -0.82 17.40
N TYR A 59 -21.82 -0.40 16.47
CA TYR A 59 -22.13 -0.32 15.05
C TYR A 59 -22.13 -1.70 14.41
N GLY A 60 -22.96 -1.88 13.40
CA GLY A 60 -22.99 -3.07 12.56
C GLY A 60 -23.06 -2.72 11.08
N LEU A 61 -22.41 -3.53 10.25
CA LEU A 61 -22.56 -3.48 8.80
C LEU A 61 -23.94 -4.05 8.41
N ARG A 62 -24.76 -3.25 7.73
CA ARG A 62 -26.15 -3.55 7.38
C ARG A 62 -26.34 -3.91 5.92
N SER A 63 -25.59 -3.28 5.02
CA SER A 63 -25.61 -3.57 3.58
C SER A 63 -24.37 -3.00 2.90
N VAL A 64 -24.10 -3.51 1.70
CA VAL A 64 -23.09 -2.98 0.78
C VAL A 64 -23.75 -2.71 -0.57
N THR A 65 -23.42 -1.58 -1.18
CA THR A 65 -23.80 -1.25 -2.56
C THR A 65 -22.54 -0.96 -3.35
N VAL A 66 -22.25 -1.80 -4.35
CA VAL A 66 -21.23 -1.51 -5.35
C VAL A 66 -21.81 -0.48 -6.32
N GLN A 67 -21.11 0.64 -6.48
CA GLN A 67 -21.54 1.75 -7.33
C GLN A 67 -20.97 1.64 -8.74
N SER A 68 -19.70 1.24 -8.86
CA SER A 68 -19.01 1.04 -10.13
C SER A 68 -17.80 0.13 -9.97
N PHE A 69 -17.29 -0.38 -11.08
CA PHE A 69 -16.09 -1.20 -11.12
C PHE A 69 -15.32 -1.01 -12.42
N ASP A 70 -14.02 -1.26 -12.39
CA ASP A 70 -13.13 -1.29 -13.55
C ASP A 70 -12.62 -2.71 -13.78
N ARG A 71 -12.32 -3.03 -15.04
CA ARG A 71 -11.68 -4.30 -15.41
C ARG A 71 -10.35 -4.05 -16.12
N PHE A 72 -9.33 -4.83 -15.78
CA PHE A 72 -7.98 -4.73 -16.34
C PHE A 72 -7.61 -6.01 -17.08
N GLY A 73 -7.03 -5.87 -18.29
CA GLY A 73 -6.53 -7.02 -19.04
C GLY A 73 -7.59 -8.07 -19.37
N GLY A 74 -8.81 -7.63 -19.70
CA GLY A 74 -9.95 -8.51 -19.96
C GLY A 74 -10.96 -8.50 -18.81
N ASP A 75 -11.33 -9.66 -18.29
CA ASP A 75 -12.39 -9.82 -17.29
C ASP A 75 -11.92 -9.72 -15.82
N ARG A 76 -10.65 -9.44 -15.56
CA ARG A 76 -10.13 -9.33 -14.18
C ARG A 76 -10.60 -8.02 -13.56
N LEU A 77 -11.25 -8.10 -12.39
CA LEU A 77 -11.63 -6.91 -11.62
C LEU A 77 -10.38 -6.15 -11.16
N GLY A 78 -10.38 -4.85 -11.41
CA GLY A 78 -9.29 -3.94 -11.05
C GLY A 78 -9.67 -3.09 -9.85
N PHE A 79 -10.64 -2.19 -10.03
CA PHE A 79 -11.13 -1.29 -8.99
C PHE A 79 -12.62 -1.52 -8.72
N VAL A 80 -13.04 -1.34 -7.47
CA VAL A 80 -14.44 -1.40 -7.07
C VAL A 80 -14.77 -0.19 -6.19
N LYS A 81 -15.67 0.68 -6.65
CA LYS A 81 -16.24 1.75 -5.83
C LYS A 81 -17.49 1.24 -5.13
N LEU A 82 -17.58 1.42 -3.82
CA LEU A 82 -18.74 1.01 -3.04
C LEU A 82 -19.13 2.02 -1.97
N THR A 83 -20.35 1.87 -1.46
CA THR A 83 -20.84 2.44 -0.21
C THR A 83 -21.35 1.33 0.69
N ALA A 84 -21.12 1.43 1.98
CA ALA A 84 -21.68 0.55 2.99
C ALA A 84 -22.63 1.31 3.92
N SER A 85 -23.63 0.60 4.44
CA SER A 85 -24.46 1.09 5.53
C SER A 85 -23.91 0.53 6.84
N VAL A 86 -23.31 1.39 7.66
CA VAL A 86 -22.79 1.04 8.99
C VAL A 86 -23.57 1.84 10.02
N ALA A 87 -24.37 1.17 10.84
CA ALA A 87 -25.29 1.81 11.77
C ALA A 87 -25.47 1.04 13.08
N ASN A 88 -25.70 1.74 14.18
CA ASN A 88 -25.96 1.18 15.51
C ASN A 88 -27.48 1.06 15.79
N ALA A 89 -27.84 0.63 17.01
CA ALA A 89 -29.24 0.41 17.36
C ALA A 89 -30.00 1.73 17.65
N ALA A 90 -29.29 2.80 18.03
CA ALA A 90 -29.87 4.14 18.18
C ALA A 90 -30.20 4.82 16.83
N GLY A 91 -29.80 4.23 15.70
CA GLY A 91 -30.06 4.78 14.36
C GLY A 91 -28.99 5.76 13.88
N GLU A 92 -27.86 5.86 14.56
CA GLU A 92 -26.70 6.62 14.09
C GLU A 92 -25.99 5.84 12.97
N SER A 93 -25.40 6.58 12.01
CA SER A 93 -24.73 5.99 10.85
C SER A 93 -23.36 6.60 10.59
N LEU A 94 -22.41 5.76 10.17
CA LEU A 94 -21.06 6.20 9.78
C LEU A 94 -20.95 6.35 8.25
N PRO A 95 -20.25 7.39 7.74
CA PRO A 95 -19.89 7.46 6.33
C PRO A 95 -18.98 6.28 5.96
N ALA A 96 -19.36 5.50 4.95
CA ALA A 96 -18.61 4.32 4.55
C ALA A 96 -18.54 4.17 3.01
N ALA A 97 -18.11 5.23 2.32
CA ALA A 97 -17.80 5.17 0.91
C ALA A 97 -16.31 4.81 0.71
N ALA A 98 -16.02 3.80 -0.11
CA ALA A 98 -14.64 3.31 -0.32
C ALA A 98 -14.37 3.01 -1.80
N LEU A 99 -13.16 3.33 -2.25
CA LEU A 99 -12.56 2.76 -3.45
C LEU A 99 -11.70 1.58 -3.01
N LEU A 100 -12.03 0.40 -3.50
CA LEU A 100 -11.24 -0.79 -3.29
C LEU A 100 -10.30 -1.00 -4.47
N ARG A 101 -9.00 -0.95 -4.19
CA ARG A 101 -7.91 -1.19 -5.13
C ARG A 101 -6.87 -2.17 -4.61
N GLY A 102 -6.87 -2.45 -3.31
CA GLY A 102 -5.99 -3.42 -2.69
C GLY A 102 -4.61 -2.89 -2.26
N PRO A 103 -3.78 -3.78 -1.69
CA PRO A 103 -2.45 -3.47 -1.19
C PRO A 103 -1.45 -3.08 -2.29
N SER A 104 -0.45 -2.29 -1.90
CA SER A 104 0.72 -2.01 -2.71
C SER A 104 2.00 -2.02 -1.87
N VAL A 105 3.14 -1.88 -2.53
CA VAL A 105 4.46 -1.73 -1.89
C VAL A 105 5.13 -0.43 -2.32
N GLY A 106 6.04 0.08 -1.50
CA GLY A 106 6.87 1.25 -1.82
C GLY A 106 8.31 1.03 -1.39
N MET A 107 9.25 1.45 -2.23
CA MET A 107 10.67 1.09 -2.12
C MET A 107 11.56 2.30 -1.87
N LEU A 108 12.12 2.40 -0.66
CA LEU A 108 13.23 3.31 -0.38
C LEU A 108 14.53 2.69 -0.89
N PHE A 109 14.76 2.83 -2.20
CA PHE A 109 15.96 2.34 -2.85
C PHE A 109 17.09 3.37 -2.75
N MET A 110 18.16 2.99 -2.04
CA MET A 110 19.29 3.87 -1.72
C MET A 110 20.56 3.41 -2.41
N LEU A 111 21.30 4.39 -2.93
CA LEU A 111 22.63 4.24 -3.50
C LEU A 111 23.66 4.80 -2.52
N VAL A 112 24.68 4.01 -2.23
CA VAL A 112 25.82 4.39 -1.39
C VAL A 112 27.08 4.37 -2.26
N PRO A 113 27.84 5.47 -2.37
CA PRO A 113 29.10 5.45 -3.11
C PRO A 113 30.08 4.42 -2.55
N ASP A 114 30.80 3.71 -3.42
CA ASP A 114 31.81 2.72 -3.02
C ASP A 114 32.96 3.35 -2.21
N ASP A 115 33.30 4.60 -2.50
CA ASP A 115 34.32 5.37 -1.82
C ASP A 115 33.81 6.09 -0.55
N ALA A 116 32.52 5.93 -0.19
CA ALA A 116 32.00 6.46 1.06
C ALA A 116 32.67 5.74 2.24
N ALA A 117 33.19 6.52 3.19
CA ALA A 117 33.85 6.01 4.37
C ALA A 117 32.94 5.07 5.18
N PRO A 118 33.48 4.06 5.88
CA PRO A 118 32.71 3.24 6.80
C PRO A 118 31.98 4.12 7.83
N GLY A 119 30.68 3.88 8.03
CA GLY A 119 29.85 4.69 8.92
C GLY A 119 29.39 6.05 8.36
N SER A 120 29.70 6.36 7.09
CA SER A 120 29.18 7.57 6.43
C SER A 120 27.66 7.55 6.32
N ASP A 121 27.05 8.73 6.47
CA ASP A 121 25.63 8.97 6.21
C ASP A 121 25.34 9.27 4.73
N GLU A 122 26.36 9.30 3.87
CA GLU A 122 26.19 9.59 2.44
C GLU A 122 25.35 8.50 1.74
N ARG A 123 24.12 8.89 1.38
CA ARG A 123 23.14 8.09 0.64
C ARG A 123 22.43 8.96 -0.39
N TYR A 124 22.07 8.36 -1.52
CA TYR A 124 21.23 8.96 -2.54
C TYR A 124 20.01 8.08 -2.75
N VAL A 125 18.84 8.68 -2.89
CA VAL A 125 17.58 7.95 -3.08
C VAL A 125 17.20 8.02 -4.55
N VAL A 126 16.78 6.87 -5.09
CA VAL A 126 16.25 6.77 -6.44
C VAL A 126 14.74 6.97 -6.38
N LEU A 127 14.26 8.00 -7.06
CA LEU A 127 12.85 8.28 -7.31
C LEU A 127 12.51 7.91 -8.75
N THR A 128 11.25 7.55 -8.98
CA THR A 128 10.66 7.52 -10.32
C THR A 128 9.92 8.83 -10.58
N VAL A 129 9.92 9.25 -11.85
CA VAL A 129 9.16 10.39 -12.35
C VAL A 129 8.26 9.88 -13.46
N GLN A 130 6.96 9.91 -13.20
CA GLN A 130 5.96 9.31 -14.08
C GLN A 130 4.60 10.03 -14.05
N PRO A 131 3.73 9.83 -15.06
CA PRO A 131 2.37 10.34 -15.03
C PRO A 131 1.56 9.71 -13.90
N ARG A 132 0.89 10.55 -13.12
CA ARG A 132 -0.15 10.16 -12.17
C ARG A 132 -1.41 10.92 -12.53
N ILE A 133 -2.13 10.38 -13.52
CA ILE A 133 -3.38 10.98 -14.05
C ILE A 133 -4.41 11.22 -12.94
N PRO A 134 -4.63 10.31 -11.96
CA PRO A 134 -5.54 10.59 -10.85
C PRO A 134 -5.17 11.82 -10.01
N ALA A 135 -3.88 12.18 -9.96
CA ALA A 135 -3.38 13.37 -9.28
C ALA A 135 -3.26 14.59 -10.22
N GLY A 136 -3.66 14.48 -11.49
CA GLY A 136 -3.51 15.53 -12.49
C GLY A 136 -2.06 15.87 -12.83
N SER A 137 -1.11 14.94 -12.62
CA SER A 137 0.32 15.17 -12.83
C SER A 137 0.86 14.32 -13.99
N MET A 138 1.72 14.92 -14.81
CA MET A 138 2.42 14.23 -15.90
C MET A 138 3.88 13.88 -15.57
N ALA A 139 4.39 14.36 -14.43
CA ALA A 139 5.79 14.18 -14.00
C ALA A 139 5.84 14.15 -12.46
N PHE A 140 5.11 13.21 -11.87
CA PHE A 140 5.05 13.04 -10.43
C PHE A 140 6.29 12.31 -9.94
N ALA A 141 7.03 12.93 -9.01
CA ALA A 141 8.20 12.32 -8.39
C ALA A 141 7.78 11.53 -7.15
N GLU A 142 8.11 10.25 -7.11
CA GLU A 142 7.73 9.31 -6.04
C GLU A 142 8.75 8.19 -5.86
N LEU A 143 8.64 7.44 -4.76
CA LEU A 143 9.38 6.20 -4.64
C LEU A 143 8.89 5.15 -5.65
N PRO A 144 9.79 4.27 -6.13
CA PRO A 144 9.40 3.06 -6.84
C PRO A 144 8.34 2.29 -6.08
N ALA A 145 7.32 1.79 -6.77
CA ALA A 145 6.16 1.20 -6.13
C ALA A 145 5.32 0.37 -7.10
N GLY A 146 4.65 -0.65 -6.57
CA GLY A 146 3.63 -1.33 -7.34
C GLY A 146 2.71 -2.24 -6.54
N MET A 147 1.82 -2.90 -7.27
CA MET A 147 0.68 -3.58 -6.70
C MET A 147 1.04 -5.02 -6.32
N VAL A 148 0.53 -5.48 -5.19
CA VAL A 148 0.67 -6.89 -4.83
C VAL A 148 -0.34 -7.70 -5.63
N ASP A 149 0.13 -8.65 -6.43
CA ASP A 149 -0.75 -9.54 -7.19
C ASP A 149 -1.38 -10.63 -6.30
N ASP A 150 -2.28 -11.42 -6.87
CA ASP A 150 -3.02 -12.46 -6.14
C ASP A 150 -2.15 -13.69 -5.79
N ALA A 151 -0.92 -13.78 -6.31
CA ALA A 151 -0.05 -14.97 -6.20
C ALA A 151 1.27 -14.73 -5.47
N GLY A 152 1.67 -13.47 -5.24
CA GLY A 152 2.97 -13.07 -4.73
C GLY A 152 3.00 -12.65 -3.27
N THR A 153 4.18 -12.74 -2.67
CA THR A 153 4.47 -12.11 -1.37
C THR A 153 4.69 -10.61 -1.58
N PHE A 154 4.49 -9.80 -0.53
CA PHE A 154 4.83 -8.38 -0.59
C PHE A 154 6.31 -8.14 -0.96
N LYS A 155 7.22 -9.02 -0.50
CA LYS A 155 8.65 -8.96 -0.85
C LYS A 155 8.89 -9.30 -2.33
N GLY A 156 8.22 -10.31 -2.86
CA GLY A 156 8.30 -10.69 -4.28
C GLY A 156 7.78 -9.58 -5.18
N ALA A 157 6.65 -8.96 -4.81
CA ALA A 157 6.15 -7.77 -5.50
C ALA A 157 7.19 -6.65 -5.47
N ALA A 158 7.70 -6.29 -4.29
CA ALA A 158 8.73 -5.27 -4.13
C ALA A 158 10.00 -5.51 -4.97
N ALA A 159 10.48 -6.76 -5.03
CA ALA A 159 11.65 -7.13 -5.84
C ALA A 159 11.36 -7.03 -7.34
N LYS A 160 10.18 -7.49 -7.78
CA LYS A 160 9.73 -7.40 -9.17
C LYS A 160 9.58 -5.95 -9.63
N GLU A 161 8.99 -5.08 -8.81
CA GLU A 161 8.84 -3.66 -9.14
C GLU A 161 10.20 -2.96 -9.30
N ILE A 162 11.21 -3.32 -8.49
CA ILE A 162 12.56 -2.79 -8.68
C ILE A 162 13.18 -3.30 -10.00
N GLU A 163 12.94 -4.54 -10.37
CA GLU A 163 13.41 -5.06 -11.65
C GLU A 163 12.76 -4.33 -12.83
N GLU A 164 11.45 -4.12 -12.78
CA GLU A 164 10.68 -3.46 -13.84
C GLU A 164 11.00 -1.94 -13.94
N GLU A 165 11.03 -1.23 -12.81
CA GLU A 165 11.20 0.22 -12.78
C GLU A 165 12.67 0.66 -12.77
N LEU A 166 13.60 -0.13 -12.22
CA LEU A 166 15.02 0.26 -12.12
C LEU A 166 15.94 -0.59 -13.01
N GLY A 167 15.46 -1.73 -13.53
CA GLY A 167 16.27 -2.67 -14.32
C GLY A 167 17.27 -3.44 -13.45
N ILE A 168 16.89 -3.74 -12.21
CA ILE A 168 17.77 -4.36 -11.22
C ILE A 168 17.09 -5.58 -10.61
N THR A 169 17.70 -6.74 -10.79
CA THR A 169 17.30 -7.94 -10.07
C THR A 169 17.83 -7.89 -8.64
N ILE A 170 16.94 -8.02 -7.66
CA ILE A 170 17.25 -8.09 -6.22
C ILE A 170 16.58 -9.32 -5.67
N ARG A 171 17.24 -10.03 -4.76
CA ARG A 171 16.61 -11.15 -4.08
C ARG A 171 15.71 -10.64 -2.95
N GLU A 172 14.60 -11.32 -2.72
CA GLU A 172 13.64 -10.93 -1.66
C GLU A 172 14.26 -10.85 -0.25
N ASP A 173 15.30 -11.63 0.02
CA ASP A 173 16.04 -11.63 1.29
C ASP A 173 16.94 -10.40 1.49
N GLU A 174 17.20 -9.64 0.43
CA GLU A 174 17.96 -8.38 0.48
C GLU A 174 17.06 -7.14 0.75
N LEU A 175 15.74 -7.34 0.87
CA LEU A 175 14.79 -6.28 1.18
C LEU A 175 14.49 -6.21 2.68
N THR A 176 14.68 -5.03 3.25
CA THR A 176 14.34 -4.74 4.65
C THR A 176 12.92 -4.17 4.73
N CYS A 177 12.02 -4.84 5.45
CA CYS A 177 10.65 -4.35 5.65
C CYS A 177 10.61 -3.29 6.75
N LEU A 178 10.58 -2.01 6.36
CA LEU A 178 10.53 -0.90 7.30
C LEU A 178 9.23 -0.89 8.11
N SER A 179 8.11 -1.26 7.48
CA SER A 179 6.81 -1.24 8.15
C SER A 179 6.70 -2.28 9.27
N GLU A 180 7.13 -3.52 9.03
CA GLU A 180 7.16 -4.57 10.05
C GLU A 180 8.18 -4.27 11.15
N LEU A 181 9.34 -3.72 10.81
CA LEU A 181 10.30 -3.28 11.82
C LEU A 181 9.71 -2.17 12.69
N ALA A 182 9.07 -1.17 12.11
CA ALA A 182 8.50 -0.07 12.90
C ALA A 182 7.34 -0.51 13.81
N ASN A 183 6.55 -1.50 13.39
CA ASN A 183 5.43 -2.00 14.15
C ASN A 183 5.35 -3.55 14.08
N PRO A 184 6.16 -4.26 14.88
CA PRO A 184 6.28 -5.71 14.80
C PRO A 184 5.09 -6.44 15.43
N ASP A 185 4.34 -5.77 16.29
CA ASP A 185 3.22 -6.37 17.01
C ASP A 185 1.95 -6.35 16.14
N PRO A 186 1.19 -7.47 16.08
CA PRO A 186 -0.07 -7.49 15.35
C PRO A 186 -1.05 -6.44 15.89
N HIS A 187 -1.66 -5.67 14.98
CA HIS A 187 -2.71 -4.73 15.36
C HIS A 187 -3.94 -5.51 15.89
N PRO A 188 -4.64 -5.07 16.94
CA PRO A 188 -5.82 -5.77 17.47
C PRO A 188 -6.95 -5.98 16.43
N GLU A 189 -7.15 -5.00 15.56
CA GLU A 189 -8.08 -5.09 14.42
C GLU A 189 -7.53 -5.95 13.25
N GLY A 190 -6.28 -6.38 13.36
CA GLY A 190 -5.50 -7.08 12.35
C GLY A 190 -5.33 -6.26 11.06
N LEU A 191 -5.19 -4.94 11.23
CA LEU A 191 -4.68 -4.07 10.18
C LEU A 191 -3.22 -4.43 9.88
N PRO A 192 -2.80 -4.40 8.61
CA PRO A 192 -1.41 -4.64 8.23
C PRO A 192 -0.51 -3.55 8.80
N ALA A 193 0.72 -3.93 9.18
CA ALA A 193 1.79 -2.99 9.46
C ALA A 193 2.21 -2.32 8.14
N ALA A 194 1.54 -1.22 7.79
CA ALA A 194 1.68 -0.53 6.53
C ALA A 194 1.23 0.93 6.66
N MET A 195 1.64 1.78 5.71
CA MET A 195 1.18 3.16 5.61
C MET A 195 -0.12 3.23 4.81
N PHE A 196 -1.15 3.91 5.34
CA PHE A 196 -2.42 4.14 4.63
C PHE A 196 -2.42 5.54 4.01
N PRO A 197 -2.42 5.69 2.66
CA PRO A 197 -2.38 7.00 2.02
C PRO A 197 -3.67 7.79 2.22
N SER A 198 -4.82 7.11 2.28
CA SER A 198 -6.14 7.75 2.36
C SER A 198 -7.18 6.84 3.04
N ALA A 199 -6.96 6.53 4.32
CA ALA A 199 -7.79 5.61 5.10
C ALA A 199 -9.28 6.00 5.19
N GLY A 200 -9.64 7.25 4.88
CA GLY A 200 -11.04 7.71 4.86
C GLY A 200 -11.82 7.37 3.58
N GLY A 201 -11.16 6.87 2.52
CA GLY A 201 -11.83 6.64 1.24
C GLY A 201 -11.24 5.54 0.36
N CYS A 202 -10.13 4.92 0.75
CA CYS A 202 -9.43 3.88 0.01
C CYS A 202 -8.97 2.76 0.95
N ASP A 203 -9.03 1.51 0.52
CA ASP A 203 -8.49 0.36 1.26
C ASP A 203 -6.98 0.17 1.10
N GLU A 204 -6.38 0.94 0.19
CA GLU A 204 -4.95 0.88 -0.10
C GLU A 204 -4.14 1.09 1.17
N HIS A 205 -3.23 0.16 1.38
CA HIS A 205 -2.15 0.25 2.34
C HIS A 205 -0.85 -0.11 1.62
N VAL A 206 0.20 0.61 1.97
CA VAL A 206 1.50 0.52 1.31
C VAL A 206 2.50 -0.04 2.31
N THR A 207 2.98 -1.25 2.07
CA THR A 207 4.09 -1.82 2.83
C THR A 207 5.39 -1.22 2.33
N LEU A 208 6.16 -0.62 3.23
CA LEU A 208 7.36 0.13 2.89
C LEU A 208 8.59 -0.71 3.15
N TYR A 209 9.43 -0.82 2.13
CA TYR A 209 10.71 -1.52 2.17
C TYR A 209 11.86 -0.56 1.94
N SER A 210 13.05 -0.96 2.35
CA SER A 210 14.30 -0.31 1.96
C SER A 210 15.29 -1.33 1.40
N HIS A 211 16.20 -0.82 0.58
CA HIS A 211 17.36 -1.54 0.12
C HIS A 211 18.52 -0.56 -0.09
N GLU A 212 19.72 -0.93 0.37
CA GLU A 212 20.93 -0.16 0.14
C GLU A 212 21.83 -0.91 -0.84
N ARG A 213 22.21 -0.24 -1.94
CA ARG A 213 23.14 -0.77 -2.93
C ARG A 213 24.37 0.12 -3.01
N ARG A 214 25.54 -0.50 -2.89
CA ARG A 214 26.82 0.17 -3.16
C ARG A 214 27.09 0.28 -4.66
N ILE A 215 27.55 1.45 -5.11
CA ILE A 215 27.86 1.72 -6.52
C ILE A 215 29.09 2.63 -6.69
N PRO A 216 29.79 2.55 -7.84
CA PRO A 216 30.83 3.52 -8.18
C PRO A 216 30.27 4.94 -8.24
N ARG A 217 31.02 5.91 -7.69
CA ARG A 217 30.55 7.30 -7.56
C ARG A 217 30.28 7.96 -8.91
N ASP A 218 31.06 7.63 -9.93
CA ASP A 218 30.88 8.09 -11.30
C ASP A 218 29.54 7.61 -11.89
N GLN A 219 29.10 6.40 -11.55
CA GLN A 219 27.82 5.86 -11.98
C GLN A 219 26.61 6.56 -11.36
N LEU A 220 26.72 7.22 -10.20
CA LEU A 220 25.57 7.94 -9.59
C LEU A 220 24.89 8.91 -10.57
N ARG A 221 25.68 9.57 -11.42
CA ARG A 221 25.17 10.55 -12.38
C ARG A 221 24.44 9.90 -13.55
N GLU A 222 24.81 8.69 -13.91
CA GLU A 222 24.23 7.93 -15.03
C GLU A 222 22.82 7.41 -14.71
N TRP A 223 22.49 7.27 -13.43
CA TRP A 223 21.16 6.85 -13.00
C TRP A 223 20.11 7.93 -13.16
N SER A 224 20.46 9.20 -12.94
CA SER A 224 19.51 10.30 -13.06
C SER A 224 19.20 10.59 -14.52
N GLY A 225 17.93 10.69 -14.88
CA GLY A 225 17.47 10.87 -16.27
C GLY A 225 17.44 9.58 -17.09
N ARG A 226 17.82 8.43 -16.52
CA ARG A 226 17.67 7.14 -17.18
C ARG A 226 16.19 6.84 -17.39
N LEU A 227 15.86 6.39 -18.59
CA LEU A 227 14.52 5.97 -18.95
C LEU A 227 14.36 4.48 -18.68
N THR A 228 13.31 4.11 -17.96
CA THR A 228 13.04 2.74 -17.48
C THR A 228 11.54 2.41 -17.58
N GLY A 229 11.12 1.27 -17.04
CA GLY A 229 9.74 0.75 -17.10
C GLY A 229 9.42 -0.06 -18.36
N LEU A 230 8.32 -0.79 -18.32
CA LEU A 230 7.80 -1.59 -19.44
C LEU A 230 7.16 -0.66 -20.49
N ARG A 231 8.00 -0.06 -21.34
CA ARG A 231 7.58 0.87 -22.40
C ARG A 231 6.58 0.27 -23.39
N SER A 232 6.64 -1.04 -23.61
CA SER A 232 5.67 -1.77 -24.43
C SER A 232 4.25 -1.72 -23.86
N ASP A 233 4.13 -1.49 -22.55
CA ASP A 233 2.89 -1.59 -21.78
C ASP A 233 2.34 -0.19 -21.40
N GLY A 234 2.95 0.86 -21.97
CA GLY A 234 2.48 2.25 -21.85
C GLY A 234 3.11 3.05 -20.71
N GLU A 235 3.97 2.43 -19.89
CA GLU A 235 4.65 3.11 -18.79
C GLU A 235 5.81 3.99 -19.28
N ARG A 236 5.83 5.23 -18.79
CA ARG A 236 6.85 6.23 -19.12
C ARG A 236 7.52 6.70 -17.84
N ILE A 237 8.57 6.00 -17.45
CA ILE A 237 9.28 6.22 -16.20
C ILE A 237 10.66 6.82 -16.48
N THR A 238 11.01 7.88 -15.76
CA THR A 238 12.36 8.43 -15.72
C THR A 238 12.87 8.39 -14.29
N LEU A 239 14.11 7.98 -14.10
CA LEU A 239 14.73 7.97 -12.77
C LEU A 239 15.22 9.37 -12.38
N LYS A 240 15.05 9.71 -11.10
CA LYS A 240 15.58 10.93 -10.49
C LYS A 240 16.34 10.54 -9.22
N VAL A 241 17.64 10.83 -9.20
CA VAL A 241 18.49 10.54 -8.04
C VAL A 241 18.66 11.81 -7.20
N VAL A 242 18.37 11.73 -5.90
CA VAL A 242 18.48 12.87 -4.97
C VAL A 242 19.30 12.50 -3.74
N PRO A 243 20.11 13.40 -3.16
CA PRO A 243 20.72 13.15 -1.86
C PRO A 243 19.64 12.84 -0.81
N MET A 244 19.86 11.86 0.07
CA MET A 244 18.90 11.43 1.11
C MET A 244 18.36 12.61 1.93
N LYS A 245 19.24 13.54 2.33
CA LYS A 245 18.89 14.78 3.06
C LYS A 245 17.89 15.70 2.34
N HIS A 246 17.65 15.49 1.05
CA HIS A 246 16.71 16.26 0.24
C HIS A 246 15.45 15.48 -0.11
N LEU A 247 15.36 14.18 0.22
CA LEU A 247 14.22 13.33 -0.10
C LEU A 247 12.89 13.95 0.40
N TRP A 248 12.86 14.45 1.63
CA TRP A 248 11.65 15.04 2.20
C TRP A 248 11.11 16.27 1.43
N ARG A 249 11.97 16.98 0.68
CA ARG A 249 11.57 18.11 -0.18
C ARG A 249 11.23 17.65 -1.58
N GLU A 250 12.06 16.77 -2.14
CA GLU A 250 11.96 16.32 -3.52
C GLU A 250 10.81 15.33 -3.74
N GLY A 251 10.50 14.52 -2.72
CA GLY A 251 9.38 13.57 -2.67
C GLY A 251 8.22 14.06 -1.80
N ALA A 252 8.15 15.36 -1.46
CA ALA A 252 7.19 15.91 -0.48
C ALA A 252 5.71 15.65 -0.80
N ARG A 253 5.39 15.35 -2.06
CA ARG A 253 4.01 15.06 -2.51
C ARG A 253 3.67 13.57 -2.48
N ASP A 254 4.69 12.71 -2.39
CA ASP A 254 4.51 11.27 -2.34
C ASP A 254 4.44 10.81 -0.88
N ALA A 255 3.28 10.27 -0.48
CA ALA A 255 3.10 9.72 0.85
C ALA A 255 4.13 8.62 1.15
N LYS A 256 4.46 7.79 0.15
CA LYS A 256 5.41 6.67 0.30
C LYS A 256 6.81 7.19 0.64
N ALA A 257 7.28 8.20 -0.08
CA ALA A 257 8.56 8.87 0.19
C ALA A 257 8.65 9.40 1.62
N LEU A 258 7.64 10.14 2.08
CA LEU A 258 7.64 10.69 3.44
C LEU A 258 7.51 9.61 4.51
N GLY A 259 6.63 8.63 4.30
CA GLY A 259 6.47 7.48 5.20
C GLY A 259 7.76 6.68 5.32
N ALA A 260 8.37 6.28 4.21
CA ALA A 260 9.57 5.46 4.23
C ALA A 260 10.76 6.19 4.84
N LEU A 261 10.91 7.49 4.55
CA LEU A 261 11.95 8.31 5.18
C LEU A 261 11.75 8.38 6.70
N ALA A 262 10.53 8.64 7.18
CA ALA A 262 10.25 8.72 8.60
C ALA A 262 10.52 7.39 9.33
N LEU A 263 10.09 6.25 8.75
CA LEU A 263 10.36 4.93 9.30
C LEU A 263 11.86 4.62 9.31
N TRP A 264 12.55 4.85 8.20
CA TRP A 264 13.99 4.62 8.09
C TRP A 264 14.79 5.46 9.08
N GLU A 265 14.51 6.76 9.20
CA GLU A 265 15.18 7.62 10.17
C GLU A 265 14.86 7.21 11.63
N GLY A 266 13.61 6.84 11.91
CA GLY A 266 13.20 6.36 13.24
C GLY A 266 13.94 5.09 13.64
N LEU A 267 13.92 4.08 12.78
CA LEU A 267 14.59 2.81 13.02
C LEU A 267 16.11 2.96 13.14
N ARG A 268 16.74 3.85 12.35
CA ARG A 268 18.17 4.17 12.51
C ARG A 268 18.48 4.82 13.84
N ARG A 269 17.65 5.77 14.32
CA ARG A 269 17.83 6.39 15.64
C ARG A 269 17.75 5.37 16.78
N GLU A 270 16.96 4.31 16.59
CA GLU A 270 16.82 3.19 17.54
C GLU A 270 17.90 2.11 17.38
N GLY A 271 18.78 2.21 16.37
CA GLY A 271 19.81 1.19 16.10
C GLY A 271 19.26 -0.13 15.55
N ARG A 272 18.14 -0.08 14.83
CA ARG A 272 17.41 -1.25 14.29
C ARG A 272 17.64 -1.49 12.80
N LEU A 273 18.55 -0.73 12.19
CA LEU A 273 18.97 -0.79 10.79
C LEU A 273 20.50 -0.75 10.69
#